data_AF-A0A535PE38-F1
#
_entry.id   AF-A0A535PE38-F1
#
_cell.length_a   1.000
_cell.length_b   1.000
_cell.length_c   1.000
_cell.angle_alpha   90.00
_cell.angle_beta   90.00
_cell.angle_gamma   90.00
#
_symmetry.space_group_name_H-M   'P 1'
#
loop_
_entity.id
_entity.type
_entity.pdbx_description
1 polymer ?
#
loop_
_entity_poly.entity_id
_entity_poly.type
_entity_poly.pdbx_seq_one_letter_code
_entity_poly.pdbx_strand_id
1 'polypeptide(L)'
;MPFMRSKPTRPATLVASLAVGLAAILGVAGCASQFPELYPPTAATSQGADVRTLYDIVFILAVIIFVAVEGAIIFAVWRYRRKPTDTDLPPQTHGNNLVEIIWTIIPTVIVLYLFIV
;
A
#
# COMPACT_ATOMS: atom_id res chain seq x y z
N MET A 1 40.96 2.86 -21.89
CA MET A 1 40.97 1.54 -21.22
C MET A 1 39.69 0.78 -21.59
N PRO A 2 39.73 -0.56 -21.73
CA PRO A 2 38.77 -1.34 -22.51
C PRO A 2 37.47 -1.65 -21.76
N PHE A 3 36.47 -1.93 -22.59
CA PHE A 3 35.11 -2.39 -22.35
C PHE A 3 34.97 -3.45 -21.22
N MET A 4 34.25 -3.13 -20.13
CA MET A 4 33.68 -4.16 -19.24
C MET A 4 32.24 -4.46 -19.64
N ARG A 5 32.02 -5.69 -20.11
CA ARG A 5 30.72 -6.29 -20.45
C ARG A 5 29.84 -6.53 -19.21
N SER A 6 28.53 -6.54 -19.45
CA SER A 6 27.39 -6.48 -18.54
C SER A 6 27.18 -7.68 -17.59
N LYS A 7 26.35 -7.48 -16.56
CA LYS A 7 25.37 -8.50 -16.15
C LYS A 7 23.95 -7.97 -16.40
N PRO A 8 23.11 -8.67 -17.16
CA PRO A 8 21.69 -8.37 -17.21
C PRO A 8 21.11 -8.67 -15.83
N THR A 9 20.34 -7.76 -15.24
CA THR A 9 19.52 -8.11 -14.07
C THR A 9 18.45 -9.08 -14.56
N ARG A 10 18.70 -10.36 -14.28
CA ARG A 10 18.00 -11.54 -14.79
C ARG A 10 16.50 -11.50 -14.45
N PRO A 11 15.62 -12.03 -15.30
CA PRO A 11 14.19 -12.21 -15.00
C PRO A 11 13.93 -12.96 -13.68
N ALA A 12 14.90 -13.73 -13.18
CA ALA A 12 14.87 -14.38 -11.87
C ALA A 12 14.67 -13.42 -10.67
N THR A 13 15.17 -12.18 -10.71
CA THR A 13 14.91 -11.21 -9.63
C THR A 13 13.48 -10.68 -9.69
N LEU A 14 12.93 -10.55 -10.89
CA LEU A 14 11.54 -10.13 -11.15
C LEU A 14 10.54 -11.22 -10.74
N VAL A 15 10.85 -12.48 -11.05
CA VAL A 15 10.09 -13.67 -10.62
C VAL A 15 10.16 -13.85 -9.10
N ALA A 16 11.33 -13.60 -8.48
CA ALA A 16 11.47 -13.63 -7.03
C ALA A 16 10.66 -12.50 -6.34
N SER A 17 10.64 -11.28 -6.90
CA SER A 17 9.81 -10.18 -6.39
C SER A 17 8.31 -10.44 -6.53
N LEU A 18 7.88 -11.03 -7.66
CA LEU A 18 6.49 -11.46 -7.88
C LEU A 18 6.09 -12.60 -6.94
N ALA A 19 6.98 -13.55 -6.68
CA ALA A 19 6.75 -14.64 -5.74
C ALA A 19 6.65 -14.14 -4.28
N VAL A 20 7.47 -13.16 -3.89
CA VAL A 20 7.38 -12.51 -2.56
C VAL A 20 6.11 -11.67 -2.44
N GLY A 21 5.74 -10.93 -3.49
CA GLY A 21 4.47 -10.19 -3.52
C GLY A 21 3.25 -11.10 -3.45
N LEU A 22 3.26 -12.22 -4.18
CA LEU A 22 2.20 -13.23 -4.13
C LEU A 22 2.15 -13.95 -2.77
N ALA A 23 3.29 -14.28 -2.17
CA ALA A 23 3.37 -14.87 -0.84
C ALA A 23 2.88 -13.90 0.26
N ALA A 24 3.16 -12.61 0.13
CA ALA A 24 2.62 -11.58 1.02
C ALA A 24 1.09 -11.46 0.88
N ILE A 25 0.57 -11.45 -0.35
CA ILE A 25 -0.88 -11.42 -0.62
C ILE A 25 -1.59 -12.67 -0.08
N LEU A 26 -1.01 -13.86 -0.28
CA LEU A 26 -1.55 -15.13 0.22
C LEU A 26 -1.42 -15.25 1.75
N GLY A 27 -0.39 -14.66 2.35
CA GLY A 27 -0.22 -14.63 3.81
C GLY A 27 -1.26 -13.77 4.52
N VAL A 28 -1.68 -12.65 3.93
CA VAL A 28 -2.66 -11.73 4.54
C VAL A 28 -4.05 -12.36 4.66
N ALA A 29 -4.42 -13.29 3.78
CA ALA A 29 -5.74 -13.93 3.79
C ALA A 29 -5.95 -14.94 4.94
N GLY A 30 -4.89 -15.44 5.58
CA GLY A 30 -4.95 -16.51 6.60
C GLY A 30 -4.73 -16.07 8.06
N CYS A 31 -4.39 -14.79 8.31
CA CYS A 31 -3.82 -14.36 9.59
C CYS A 31 -4.83 -14.02 10.70
N ALA A 32 -6.14 -14.04 10.44
CA ALA A 32 -7.14 -13.57 11.41
C ALA A 32 -7.16 -14.37 12.73
N SER A 33 -6.89 -15.68 12.70
CA SER A 33 -6.82 -16.52 13.91
C SER A 33 -5.49 -16.40 14.67
N GLN A 34 -4.48 -15.77 14.06
CA GLN A 34 -3.12 -15.70 14.58
C GLN A 34 -2.84 -14.38 15.33
N PHE A 35 -3.70 -13.38 15.14
CA PHE A 35 -3.67 -12.09 15.84
C PHE A 35 -5.00 -11.84 16.56
N PRO A 36 -5.29 -12.57 17.65
CA PRO A 36 -6.53 -12.38 18.41
C PRO A 36 -6.67 -10.98 19.02
N GLU A 37 -5.56 -10.24 19.15
CA GLU A 37 -5.55 -8.84 19.61
C GLU A 37 -5.81 -7.83 18.48
N LEU A 38 -5.75 -8.24 17.22
CA LEU A 38 -6.00 -7.35 16.07
C LEU A 38 -7.48 -7.06 15.88
N TYR A 39 -8.38 -7.84 16.48
CA TYR A 39 -9.81 -7.63 16.40
C TYR A 39 -10.39 -7.38 17.79
N PRO A 40 -11.34 -6.44 17.95
CA PRO A 40 -12.04 -6.30 19.21
C PRO A 40 -12.73 -7.61 19.59
N PRO A 41 -12.78 -7.93 20.91
CA PRO A 41 -13.46 -9.12 21.39
C PRO A 41 -14.94 -9.10 21.01
N THR A 42 -15.59 -10.26 21.08
CA THR A 42 -17.04 -10.36 20.85
C THR A 42 -17.80 -9.40 21.76
N ALA A 43 -18.69 -8.61 21.18
CA ALA A 43 -19.46 -7.62 21.93
C ALA A 43 -20.31 -8.29 23.03
N ALA A 44 -20.18 -7.80 24.26
CA ALA A 44 -20.97 -8.25 25.40
C ALA A 44 -22.28 -7.45 25.58
N THR A 45 -22.39 -6.28 24.94
CA THR A 45 -23.53 -5.37 25.01
C THR A 45 -23.90 -4.87 23.62
N SER A 46 -25.09 -4.28 23.47
CA SER A 46 -25.50 -3.66 22.20
C SER A 46 -24.58 -2.50 21.81
N GLN A 47 -24.15 -1.68 22.77
CA GLN A 47 -23.19 -0.59 22.53
C GLN A 47 -21.83 -1.13 22.07
N GLY A 48 -21.41 -2.28 22.59
CA GLY A 48 -20.20 -2.96 22.13
C GLY A 48 -20.31 -3.44 20.67
N ALA A 49 -21.52 -3.81 20.23
CA ALA A 49 -21.76 -4.20 18.84
C ALA A 49 -21.68 -2.99 17.90
N ASP A 50 -22.15 -1.81 18.33
CA ASP A 50 -22.03 -0.56 17.58
C ASP A 50 -20.56 -0.16 17.41
N VAL A 51 -19.77 -0.20 18.50
CA VAL A 51 -18.32 0.07 18.46
C VAL A 51 -17.59 -0.93 17.56
N ARG A 52 -17.98 -2.21 17.60
CA ARG A 52 -17.39 -3.23 16.72
C ARG A 52 -17.70 -2.96 15.26
N THR A 53 -18.91 -2.51 14.94
CA THR A 53 -19.29 -2.11 13.58
C THR A 53 -18.42 -0.95 13.07
N LEU A 54 -18.19 0.07 13.91
CA LEU A 54 -17.28 1.18 13.57
C LEU A 54 -15.84 0.69 13.36
N TYR A 55 -15.36 -0.21 14.23
CA TYR A 55 -14.04 -0.80 14.09
C TYR A 55 -13.89 -1.51 12.74
N ASP A 56 -14.87 -2.32 12.36
CA ASP A 56 -14.85 -3.10 11.11
C ASP A 56 -14.75 -2.16 9.89
N ILE A 57 -15.52 -1.07 9.89
CA ILE A 57 -15.50 -0.06 8.83
C ILE A 57 -14.11 0.61 8.75
N VAL A 58 -13.59 1.10 9.88
CA VAL A 58 -12.29 1.79 9.94
C VAL A 58 -11.17 0.84 9.54
N PHE A 59 -11.20 -0.40 10.00
CA PHE A 59 -10.17 -1.40 9.72
C PHE A 59 -10.10 -1.72 8.23
N ILE A 60 -11.25 -1.95 7.58
CA ILE A 60 -11.30 -2.19 6.12
C ILE A 60 -10.77 -0.99 5.35
N LEU A 61 -11.19 0.23 5.71
CA LEU A 61 -10.69 1.46 5.07
C LEU A 61 -9.17 1.60 5.26
N ALA A 62 -8.65 1.33 6.45
CA ALA A 62 -7.23 1.37 6.75
C ALA A 62 -6.43 0.37 5.90
N VAL A 63 -6.92 -0.87 5.75
CA VAL A 63 -6.28 -1.88 4.88
C VAL A 63 -6.25 -1.43 3.42
N ILE A 64 -7.35 -0.86 2.91
CA ILE A 64 -7.41 -0.35 1.53
C ILE A 64 -6.39 0.78 1.32
N ILE A 65 -6.35 1.75 2.24
CA ILE A 65 -5.40 2.87 2.17
C ILE A 65 -3.97 2.35 2.27
N PHE A 66 -3.69 1.44 3.19
CA PHE A 66 -2.37 0.85 3.38
C PHE A 66 -1.88 0.18 2.09
N VAL A 67 -2.69 -0.69 1.48
CA VAL A 67 -2.33 -1.36 0.22
C VAL A 67 -2.11 -0.34 -0.91
N ALA A 68 -2.94 0.69 -1.01
CA ALA A 68 -2.80 1.72 -2.04
C ALA A 68 -1.50 2.53 -1.87
N VAL A 69 -1.20 2.98 -0.66
CA VAL A 69 -0.01 3.79 -0.35
C VAL A 69 1.26 2.97 -0.47
N GLU A 70 1.32 1.80 0.17
CA GLU A 70 2.47 0.90 0.09
C GLU A 70 2.69 0.42 -1.35
N GLY A 71 1.63 0.09 -2.06
CA GLY A 71 1.68 -0.26 -3.47
C GLY A 71 2.30 0.85 -4.33
N ALA A 72 1.89 2.11 -4.11
CA ALA A 72 2.44 3.27 -4.81
C ALA A 72 3.93 3.49 -4.47
N ILE A 73 4.32 3.34 -3.21
CA ILE A 73 5.72 3.47 -2.75
C ILE A 73 6.59 2.38 -3.37
N ILE A 74 6.18 1.11 -3.24
CA ILE A 74 6.90 -0.04 -3.81
C ILE A 74 7.02 0.11 -5.33
N PHE A 75 5.94 0.51 -6.00
CA PHE A 75 5.96 0.81 -7.42
C PHE A 75 6.96 1.91 -7.75
N ALA A 76 6.95 3.03 -7.03
CA ALA A 76 7.87 4.14 -7.28
C ALA A 76 9.33 3.74 -7.08
N VAL A 77 9.64 3.04 -5.98
CA VAL A 77 10.99 2.52 -5.68
C VAL A 77 11.44 1.56 -6.76
N TRP A 78 10.59 0.63 -7.20
CA TRP A 78 10.95 -0.35 -8.22
C TRP A 78 11.09 0.26 -9.61
N ARG A 79 10.16 1.14 -10.01
CA ARG A 79 10.04 1.71 -11.36
C ARG A 79 11.05 2.82 -11.64
N TYR A 80 11.37 3.63 -10.65
CA TYR A 80 12.24 4.82 -10.78
C TYR A 80 13.62 4.63 -10.13
N ARG A 81 13.99 3.40 -9.79
CA ARG A 81 15.34 3.08 -9.33
C ARG A 81 16.39 3.48 -10.38
N ARG A 82 17.35 4.32 -9.99
CA ARG A 82 18.44 4.78 -10.85
C ARG A 82 19.25 3.60 -11.40
N LYS A 83 19.51 3.61 -12.71
CA LYS A 83 20.35 2.62 -13.38
C LYS A 83 21.79 3.14 -13.50
N PRO A 84 22.81 2.26 -13.57
CA PRO A 84 24.20 2.68 -13.75
C PRO A 84 24.46 3.47 -15.04
N THR A 85 23.61 3.29 -16.05
CA THR A 85 23.70 3.98 -17.35
C THR A 85 22.98 5.32 -17.37
N ASP A 86 22.39 5.75 -16.25
CA ASP A 86 21.53 6.93 -16.16
C ASP A 86 22.35 8.17 -15.76
N THR A 87 22.68 8.99 -16.75
CA THR A 87 23.53 10.19 -16.60
C THR A 87 22.75 11.49 -16.53
N ASP A 88 21.50 11.49 -16.99
CA ASP A 88 20.70 12.69 -17.18
C ASP A 88 19.83 12.98 -15.94
N LEU A 89 19.38 14.23 -15.83
CA LEU A 89 18.44 14.63 -14.79
C LEU A 89 17.01 14.20 -15.16
N PRO A 90 16.20 13.72 -14.19
CA PRO A 90 14.80 13.43 -14.45
C PRO A 90 14.00 14.72 -14.72
N PRO A 91 12.82 14.63 -15.34
CA PRO A 91 11.92 15.78 -15.51
C PRO A 91 11.65 16.49 -14.18
N GLN A 92 11.91 17.81 -14.13
CA GLN A 92 11.71 18.64 -12.94
C GLN A 92 10.24 19.11 -12.83
N THR A 93 9.34 18.16 -12.60
CA THR A 93 7.91 18.45 -12.40
C THR A 93 7.66 18.90 -10.97
N HIS A 94 6.88 19.98 -10.80
CA HIS A 94 6.63 20.58 -9.48
C HIS A 94 5.38 20.05 -8.78
N GLY A 95 4.41 19.49 -9.51
CA GLY A 95 3.16 19.01 -8.93
C GLY A 95 2.09 18.74 -9.99
N ASN A 96 0.89 18.40 -9.52
CA ASN A 96 -0.28 18.19 -10.37
C ASN A 96 -1.54 18.55 -9.59
N ASN A 97 -2.09 19.73 -9.86
CA ASN A 97 -3.27 20.27 -9.18
C ASN A 97 -4.47 19.30 -9.18
N LEU A 98 -4.66 18.54 -10.26
CA LEU A 98 -5.77 17.59 -10.34
C LEU A 98 -5.59 16.44 -9.35
N VAL A 99 -4.38 15.88 -9.29
CA VAL A 99 -4.05 14.81 -8.34
C VAL A 99 -4.12 15.34 -6.91
N GLU A 100 -3.68 16.57 -6.69
CA GLU A 100 -3.75 17.25 -5.39
C GLU A 100 -5.19 17.43 -4.89
N ILE A 101 -6.10 17.83 -5.77
CA ILE A 101 -7.52 17.93 -5.44
C ILE A 101 -8.10 16.56 -5.11
N ILE A 102 -7.81 15.54 -5.92
CA ILE A 102 -8.32 14.18 -5.74
C ILE A 102 -7.90 13.61 -4.38
N TRP A 103 -6.60 13.68 -4.05
CA TRP A 103 -6.10 13.13 -2.77
C TRP A 103 -6.49 13.96 -1.56
N THR A 104 -7.04 15.15 -1.73
CA THR A 104 -7.54 15.99 -0.62
C THR A 104 -9.01 15.70 -0.36
N ILE A 105 -9.80 15.58 -1.44
CA ILE A 105 -11.23 15.26 -1.36
C ILE A 105 -11.44 13.86 -0.79
N ILE A 106 -10.69 12.85 -1.27
CA ILE A 106 -10.90 11.45 -0.84
C ILE A 106 -10.79 11.29 0.68
N PRO A 107 -9.70 11.71 1.37
CA PRO A 107 -9.61 11.63 2.83
C PRO A 107 -10.68 12.45 3.54
N THR A 108 -11.02 13.63 3.02
CA THR A 108 -12.06 14.49 3.60
C THR A 108 -13.42 13.79 3.60
N VAL A 109 -13.80 13.18 2.48
CA VAL A 109 -15.06 12.43 2.35
C VAL A 109 -15.07 11.20 3.26
N ILE A 110 -13.94 10.49 3.39
CA ILE A 110 -13.82 9.35 4.30
C ILE A 110 -14.09 9.78 5.74
N VAL A 111 -13.50 10.88 6.21
CA VAL A 111 -13.72 11.38 7.58
C VAL A 111 -15.17 11.83 7.78
N LEU A 112 -15.78 12.52 6.80
CA LEU A 112 -17.18 12.93 6.88
C LEU A 112 -18.12 11.73 6.96
N TYR A 113 -17.84 10.66 6.21
CA TYR A 113 -18.60 9.42 6.29
C TYR A 113 -18.47 8.77 7.67
N LEU A 114 -17.26 8.66 8.21
CA LEU A 114 -16.99 8.11 9.54
C LEU A 114 -17.63 8.93 10.67
N PHE A 115 -17.89 10.21 10.45
CA PHE A 115 -18.56 11.05 11.44
C PHE A 115 -20.08 10.80 11.52
N ILE A 116 -20.68 10.27 10.45
CA ILE A 116 -22.13 10.08 10.34
C ILE A 116 -22.55 8.66 10.74
N VAL A 117 -21.69 7.68 10.44
CA VAL A 117 -21.92 6.25 10.73
C VAL A 117 -21.61 5.92 12.19
#